data_AF-A0A6B3FP25-F1
#
_entry.id   AF-A0A6B3FP25-F1
#
_cell.length_a   1.000
_cell.length_b   1.000
_cell.length_c   1.000
_cell.angle_alpha   90.00
_cell.angle_beta   90.00
_cell.angle_gamma   90.00
#
_symmetry.space_group_name_H-M   'P 1'
#
loop_
_entity.id
_entity.type
_entity.pdbx_description
1 polymer ?
#
loop_
_entity_poly.entity_id
_entity_poly.type
_entity_poly.pdbx_seq_one_letter_code
_entity_poly.pdbx_strand_id
1 'polypeptide(L)' 'MSAEQTIYVDGTWRAAASGAVREIIDPSDATPFAVVAEGGTEDADAAVAAAR' A
#
# COMPACT_ATOMS: atom_id res chain seq x y z
N MET A 1 -5.80 7.05 12.08
CA MET A 1 -4.52 6.91 11.34
C MET A 1 -4.80 7.32 9.89
N SER A 2 -3.95 8.16 9.30
CA SER A 2 -4.09 8.57 7.90
C SER A 2 -3.52 7.47 7.01
N ALA A 3 -4.14 7.21 5.86
CA ALA A 3 -3.61 6.28 4.87
C ALA A 3 -2.28 6.81 4.34
N GLU A 4 -1.17 6.13 4.66
CA GLU A 4 0.13 6.50 4.11
C GLU A 4 0.19 6.12 2.63
N GLN A 5 0.88 6.95 1.83
CA GLN A 5 1.16 6.66 0.42
C GLN A 5 2.30 5.64 0.34
N THR A 6 2.00 4.36 0.51
CA THR A 6 3.01 3.29 0.61
C THR A 6 3.07 2.37 -0.60
N ILE A 7 2.38 2.70 -1.70
CA ILE A 7 2.55 2.02 -2.99
C ILE A 7 3.47 2.86 -3.86
N TYR A 8 4.56 2.28 -4.34
CA TYR A 8 5.52 2.93 -5.24
C TYR A 8 5.42 2.34 -6.64
N VAL A 9 4.93 3.14 -7.60
CA VAL A 9 4.74 2.73 -8.99
C VAL A 9 5.16 3.89 -9.89
N ASP A 10 5.88 3.59 -10.97
CA ASP A 10 6.30 4.57 -11.98
C ASP A 10 7.01 5.80 -11.38
N GLY A 11 7.97 5.54 -10.48
CA GLY A 11 8.77 6.59 -9.85
C GLY A 11 8.07 7.38 -8.74
N THR A 12 6.80 7.09 -8.44
CA THR A 12 5.96 7.91 -7.55
C THR A 12 5.32 7.10 -6.42
N TRP A 13 5.30 7.68 -5.22
CA TRP A 13 4.53 7.15 -4.08
C TRP A 13 3.07 7.60 -4.16
N ARG A 14 2.14 6.67 -3.96
CA ARG A 14 0.69 6.92 -4.00
C ARG A 14 -0.07 6.06 -3.00
N ALA A 15 -1.32 6.42 -2.75
CA ALA A 15 -2.28 5.56 -2.06
C ALA A 15 -2.73 4.40 -2.97
N ALA A 16 -3.35 3.37 -2.39
CA ALA A 16 -4.05 2.35 -3.17
C ALA A 16 -5.14 2.98 -4.03
N ALA A 17 -5.33 2.49 -5.25
CA ALA A 17 -6.35 3.01 -6.16
C ALA A 17 -7.76 2.91 -5.55
N SER A 18 -8.01 1.87 -4.75
CA SER A 18 -9.26 1.66 -4.00
C SER A 18 -9.39 2.49 -2.73
N GLY A 19 -8.31 3.14 -2.29
CA GLY A 19 -8.20 3.77 -0.96
C GLY A 19 -8.11 2.78 0.20
N ALA A 20 -8.04 1.47 -0.07
CA ALA A 20 -7.94 0.45 0.96
C ALA A 20 -6.61 0.54 1.73
N VAL A 21 -6.66 0.19 3.01
CA VAL A 21 -5.51 0.16 3.91
C VAL A 21 -5.53 -1.09 4.78
N ARG A 22 -4.35 -1.47 5.30
CA ARG A 22 -4.17 -2.59 6.24
C ARG A 22 -3.31 -2.17 7.42
N GLU A 23 -3.72 -2.57 8.62
CA GLU A 23 -2.88 -2.50 9.81
C GLU A 23 -1.83 -3.61 9.78
N ILE A 24 -0.57 -3.23 9.94
CA ILE A 24 0.54 -4.15 10.16
C ILE A 24 0.67 -4.33 11.67
N ILE A 25 0.55 -5.58 12.12
CA ILE A 25 0.61 -5.93 13.54
C ILE A 25 2.04 -6.35 13.91
N ASP A 26 2.55 -5.79 15.00
CA ASP A 26 3.83 -6.20 15.57
C ASP A 26 3.69 -7.62 16.16
N PRO A 27 4.50 -8.61 15.72
CA PRO A 27 4.41 -9.97 16.23
C PRO A 27 4.88 -10.13 17.69
N SER A 28 5.57 -9.14 18.27
CA SER A 28 6.11 -9.21 19.63
C SER A 28 5.08 -8.94 20.71
N ASP A 29 4.10 -8.08 20.44
CA ASP A 29 3.07 -7.66 21.41
C ASP A 29 1.64 -7.61 20.85
N ALA A 30 1.46 -7.97 19.57
CA ALA A 30 0.20 -7.95 18.85
C ALA A 30 -0.47 -6.56 18.76
N THR A 31 0.30 -5.48 18.86
CA THR A 31 -0.20 -4.12 18.70
C THR A 31 -0.01 -3.59 17.26
N PRO A 32 -0.82 -2.61 16.80
CA PRO A 32 -0.62 -2.01 15.49
C PRO A 32 0.70 -1.22 15.41
N PHE A 33 1.55 -1.60 14.45
CA PHE A 33 2.83 -0.95 14.17
C PHE A 33 2.68 0.16 13.12
N ALA A 34 1.94 -0.10 12.03
CA ALA A 34 1.78 0.83 10.92
C ALA A 34 0.46 0.59 10.16
N VAL A 35 0.05 1.58 9.35
CA VAL A 35 -1.07 1.46 8.39
C VAL A 35 -0.54 1.70 7.00
N VAL A 36 -0.63 0.68 6.13
CA VAL A 36 -0.13 0.73 4.75
C VAL A 36 -1.29 0.68 3.76
N ALA A 37 -1.09 1.25 2.57
CA ALA A 37 -1.99 1.07 1.44
C ALA A 37 -2.08 -0.41 1.04
N GLU A 38 -3.31 -0.91 0.90
CA GLU A 38 -3.59 -2.28 0.46
C GLU A 38 -3.87 -2.27 -1.05
N GLY A 39 -2.84 -2.62 -1.83
CA GLY A 39 -2.92 -2.60 -3.29
C GLY A 39 -3.93 -3.60 -3.85
N GLY A 40 -4.71 -3.16 -4.83
CA GLY A 40 -5.66 -4.00 -5.56
C GLY A 40 -5.17 -4.40 -6.96
N THR A 41 -6.05 -5.02 -7.75
CA THR A 41 -5.77 -5.37 -9.16
C THR A 41 -5.31 -4.18 -9.98
N GLU A 42 -5.94 -3.02 -9.82
CA GLU A 42 -5.58 -1.79 -10.54
C GLU A 42 -4.16 -1.30 -10.23
N ASP A 43 -3.70 -1.49 -8.98
CA ASP A 43 -2.35 -1.15 -8.58
C ASP A 43 -1.32 -2.10 -9.20
N ALA A 44 -1.64 -3.40 -9.23
CA ALA A 44 -0.82 -4.42 -9.86
C ALA A 44 -0.69 -4.19 -11.38
N ASP A 45 -1.81 -3.88 -12.06
CA ASP A 45 -1.82 -3.60 -13.49
C ASP A 45 -0.98 -2.36 -13.84
N ALA A 46 -1.10 -1.29 -13.05
CA ALA A 46 -0.28 -0.09 -13.22
C ALA A 46 1.22 -0.38 -13.03
N ALA A 47 1.57 -1.18 -12.02
CA ALA A 47 2.95 -1.58 -11.76
C ALA A 47 3.53 -2.41 -12.93
N VAL A 48 2.74 -3.36 -13.45
CA VAL A 48 3.14 -4.17 -14.61
C VAL A 48 3.30 -3.32 -15.86
N ALA A 49 2.39 -2.37 -16.11
CA ALA A 49 2.46 -1.49 -17.26
C ALA A 49 3.71 -0.58 -17.22
N ALA A 50 4.06 -0.03 -16.06
CA ALA A 50 5.24 0.81 -15.87
C ALA A 50 6.57 0.05 -16.02
N ALA A 51 6.57 -1.27 -15.87
CA ALA A 51 7.78 -2.11 -15.94
C ALA A 51 8.07 -2.70 -17.33
N ARG A 52 7.21 -2.47 -18.33
CA ARG A 52 7.36 -2.99 -19.71
C ARG A 52 8.17 -2.05 -20.59
#